data_AF-A0A1W9LF68-F1
#
_entry.id   AF-A0A1W9LF68-F1
#
_cell.length_a   1.000
_cell.length_b   1.000
_cell.length_c   1.000
_cell.angle_alpha   90.00
_cell.angle_beta   90.00
_cell.angle_gamma   90.00
#
_symmetry.space_group_name_H-M   'P 1'
#
loop_
_entity.id
_entity.type
_entity.pdbx_description
1 polymer ?
#
loop_
_entity_poly.entity_id
_entity_poly.type
_entity_poly.pdbx_seq_one_letter_code
_entity_poly.pdbx_strand_id
1 'polypeptide(L)'
;IGPILASTSCKFRIPLTYPDKVLSGAKVSKIEKDRFTMNYIVVSTKLERVAAEGEGLIVAYNYRENKKITIPQKMRDRIMNIEKSTGSAHIK
;
A
#
# COMPACT_ATOMS: atom_id res chain seq x y z
N ILE A 1 -3.96 -18.48 6.77
CA ILE A 1 -4.10 -17.77 5.48
C ILE A 1 -4.01 -16.29 5.76
N GLY A 2 -3.06 -15.58 5.13
CA GLY A 2 -2.91 -14.14 5.34
C GLY A 2 -2.09 -13.49 4.24
N PRO A 3 -2.07 -12.16 4.19
CA PRO A 3 -1.16 -11.42 3.32
C PRO A 3 0.30 -11.63 3.78
N ILE A 4 1.23 -11.66 2.84
CA ILE A 4 2.67 -11.59 3.06
C ILE A 4 3.28 -10.57 2.10
N LEU A 5 4.22 -9.75 2.57
CA LEU A 5 4.96 -8.82 1.73
C LEU A 5 6.00 -9.60 0.92
N ALA A 6 5.79 -9.71 -0.39
CA ALA A 6 6.69 -10.41 -1.30
C ALA A 6 7.84 -9.52 -1.77
N SER A 7 7.59 -8.23 -1.96
CA SER A 7 8.62 -7.24 -2.26
C SER A 7 8.15 -5.85 -1.83
N THR A 8 9.11 -4.98 -1.55
CA THR A 8 8.86 -3.56 -1.32
C THR A 8 9.94 -2.73 -2.00
N SER A 9 9.58 -1.59 -2.54
CA SER A 9 10.50 -0.58 -3.03
C SER A 9 10.11 0.78 -2.49
N CYS A 10 11.09 1.68 -2.36
CA CYS A 10 10.86 3.04 -1.88
C CYS A 10 11.83 3.99 -2.56
N LYS A 11 11.29 5.10 -3.09
CA LYS A 11 12.06 6.22 -3.61
C LYS A 11 11.94 7.40 -2.66
N PHE A 12 13.03 7.71 -1.96
CA PHE A 12 13.13 8.91 -1.13
C PHE A 12 13.40 10.12 -2.01
N ARG A 13 12.52 11.12 -1.95
CA ARG A 13 12.56 12.33 -2.79
C ARG A 13 13.22 13.51 -2.08
N ILE A 14 12.95 13.68 -0.79
CA ILE A 14 13.52 14.74 0.05
C ILE A 14 13.82 14.21 1.45
N PRO A 15 14.87 14.70 2.13
CA PRO A 15 15.18 14.29 3.50
C PRO A 15 14.14 14.84 4.48
N LEU A 16 13.80 14.04 5.49
CA LEU A 16 12.99 14.45 6.64
C LEU A 16 13.89 14.63 7.86
N THR A 17 13.52 15.57 8.73
CA THR A 17 14.24 15.85 9.97
C THR A 17 13.26 15.96 11.12
N TYR A 18 13.68 15.54 12.31
CA TYR A 18 12.89 15.70 13.53
C TYR A 18 13.02 17.13 14.08
N PRO A 19 11.95 17.76 14.59
CA PRO A 19 10.56 17.31 14.54
C PRO A 19 9.88 17.68 13.21
N ASP A 20 9.21 16.70 12.60
CA ASP A 20 8.26 16.85 11.50
C ASP A 20 7.12 15.84 11.72
N LYS A 21 5.92 16.16 11.22
CA LYS A 21 4.81 15.22 11.15
C LYS A 21 4.63 14.81 9.70
N VAL A 22 4.34 13.53 9.49
CA VAL A 22 4.11 12.99 8.14
C VAL A 22 2.71 12.41 8.03
N LEU A 23 2.14 12.53 6.83
CA LEU A 23 0.93 11.81 6.43
C LEU A 23 1.37 10.63 5.55
N SER A 24 0.85 9.44 5.82
CA SER A 24 1.05 8.27 4.97
C SER A 24 -0.24 7.93 4.24
N GLY A 25 -0.18 7.92 2.91
CA GLY A 25 -1.25 7.44 2.05
C GLY A 25 -0.92 6.04 1.53
N ALA A 26 -1.93 5.19 1.45
CA ALA A 26 -1.82 3.85 0.88
C ALA A 26 -3.00 3.59 -0.06
N LYS A 27 -2.74 2.94 -1.18
CA LYS A 27 -3.75 2.59 -2.18
C LYS A 27 -3.45 1.26 -2.83
N VAL A 28 -4.43 0.40 -3.03
CA VAL A 28 -4.28 -0.79 -3.89
C VAL A 28 -4.43 -0.39 -5.36
N SER A 29 -3.35 -0.50 -6.12
CA SER A 29 -3.28 -0.10 -7.53
C SER A 29 -3.66 -1.24 -8.49
N LYS A 30 -3.45 -2.49 -8.07
CA LYS A 30 -3.72 -3.68 -8.89
C LYS A 30 -4.11 -4.86 -8.00
N ILE A 31 -5.13 -5.62 -8.40
CA ILE A 31 -5.50 -6.89 -7.75
C ILE A 31 -5.48 -8.00 -8.79
N GLU A 32 -4.71 -9.05 -8.51
CA GLU A 32 -4.60 -10.26 -9.34
C GLU A 32 -5.23 -11.45 -8.60
N LYS A 33 -4.92 -12.68 -9.03
CA LYS A 33 -5.49 -13.90 -8.44
C LYS A 33 -5.01 -14.14 -7.01
N ASP A 34 -3.69 -14.14 -6.82
CA ASP A 34 -3.00 -14.53 -5.57
C ASP A 34 -2.25 -13.36 -4.93
N ARG A 35 -2.31 -12.17 -5.52
CA ARG A 35 -1.53 -11.00 -5.09
C ARG A 35 -2.20 -9.68 -5.44
N PHE A 36 -1.77 -8.62 -4.78
CA PHE A 36 -2.16 -7.25 -5.09
C PHE A 36 -0.99 -6.30 -4.84
N THR A 37 -0.95 -5.22 -5.62
CA THR A 37 0.06 -4.17 -5.52
C THR A 37 -0.51 -3.01 -4.71
N MET A 38 0.24 -2.56 -3.70
CA MET A 38 -0.05 -1.37 -2.91
C MET A 38 0.95 -0.26 -3.23
N ASN A 39 0.45 0.93 -3.54
CA ASN A 39 1.26 2.13 -3.67
C ASN A 39 1.16 2.93 -2.38
N TYR A 40 2.27 3.52 -1.97
CA TYR A 40 2.39 4.32 -0.76
C TYR A 40 2.97 5.69 -1.07
N ILE A 41 2.50 6.71 -0.37
CA ILE A 41 3.13 8.03 -0.34
C ILE A 41 3.34 8.46 1.10
N VAL A 42 4.43 9.20 1.34
CA VAL A 42 4.70 9.87 2.61
C VAL A 42 4.81 11.36 2.30
N VAL A 43 3.98 12.18 2.94
CA VAL A 43 3.94 13.63 2.76
C VAL A 43 4.41 14.30 4.05
N SER A 44 5.43 15.14 3.96
CA SER A 44 5.83 16.03 5.05
C SER A 44 4.78 17.12 5.23
N THR A 45 4.28 17.29 6.46
CA THR A 45 3.39 18.42 6.78
C THR A 45 4.17 19.72 6.92
N LYS A 46 5.45 19.68 7.31
CA LYS A 46 6.30 20.87 7.42
C LYS A 46 6.75 21.40 6.06
N LEU A 47 7.07 20.51 5.13
CA LEU A 47 7.57 20.86 3.80
C LEU A 47 6.48 20.87 2.73
N GLU A 48 5.27 20.41 3.07
CA GLU A 48 4.11 20.28 2.17
C GLU A 48 4.43 19.53 0.87
N ARG A 49 5.28 18.50 0.98
CA ARG A 49 5.82 17.77 -0.17
C ARG A 49 5.88 16.28 0.07
N VAL A 50 5.79 15.52 -1.02
CA VAL A 50 6.02 14.07 -1.01
C VAL A 50 7.49 13.81 -0.69
N ALA A 51 7.72 13.23 0.49
CA ALA A 51 9.02 12.82 0.99
C ALA A 51 9.48 11.47 0.44
N ALA A 52 8.54 10.54 0.26
CA ALA A 52 8.81 9.23 -0.29
C ALA A 52 7.61 8.65 -1.03
N GLU A 53 7.88 7.84 -2.03
CA GLU A 53 6.91 7.00 -2.73
C GLU A 53 7.35 5.55 -2.63
N GLY A 54 6.43 4.64 -2.35
CA GLY A 54 6.71 3.23 -2.22
C GLY A 54 5.74 2.37 -3.00
N GLU A 55 6.17 1.15 -3.29
CA GLU A 55 5.33 0.09 -3.84
C GLU A 55 5.58 -1.19 -3.06
N GLY A 56 4.51 -1.89 -2.66
CA GLY A 56 4.56 -3.19 -2.01
C GLY A 56 3.76 -4.23 -2.79
N LEU A 57 4.39 -5.35 -3.12
CA LEU A 57 3.70 -6.51 -3.67
C LEU A 57 3.27 -7.43 -2.54
N ILE A 58 1.97 -7.58 -2.33
CA ILE A 58 1.41 -8.45 -1.29
C ILE A 58 0.87 -9.71 -1.91
N VAL A 59 1.22 -10.88 -1.36
CA VAL A 59 0.75 -12.19 -1.81
C VAL A 59 -0.15 -12.80 -0.74
N ALA A 60 -1.27 -13.41 -1.13
CA ALA A 60 -2.08 -14.23 -0.24
C ALA A 60 -1.42 -15.60 -0.06
N TYR A 61 -1.04 -15.92 1.18
CA TYR A 61 -0.24 -17.09 1.50
C TYR A 61 -0.91 -17.96 2.58
N ASN A 62 -0.87 -19.27 2.36
CA ASN A 62 -1.26 -20.25 3.37
C ASN A 62 -0.01 -20.74 4.12
N TYR A 63 0.26 -20.14 5.27
CA TYR A 63 1.38 -20.50 6.15
C TYR A 63 1.34 -21.94 6.69
N ARG A 64 0.18 -22.62 6.68
CA ARG A 64 0.11 -24.03 7.11
C ARG A 64 0.58 -24.99 6.02
N GLU A 65 0.31 -24.65 4.76
CA GLU A 65 0.61 -25.48 3.59
C GLU A 65 1.81 -24.96 2.78
N ASN A 66 2.43 -23.86 3.24
CA ASN A 66 3.55 -23.18 2.59
C ASN A 66 3.33 -22.90 1.10
N LYS A 67 2.12 -22.46 0.73
CA LYS A 67 1.77 -22.19 -0.68
C LYS A 67 1.00 -20.89 -0.85
N LYS A 68 1.16 -20.27 -2.02
CA LYS A 68 0.32 -19.16 -2.46
C LYS A 68 -1.11 -19.65 -2.66
N ILE A 69 -2.07 -18.81 -2.34
CA ILE A 69 -3.48 -19.10 -2.56
C ILE A 69 -4.16 -17.95 -3.28
N THR A 70 -5.32 -18.21 -3.87
CA THR A 70 -6.20 -17.14 -4.33
C THR A 70 -6.56 -16.22 -3.16
N ILE A 71 -6.59 -14.91 -3.41
CA ILE A 71 -7.01 -13.92 -2.41
C ILE A 71 -8.43 -14.29 -1.91
N PRO A 72 -8.62 -14.48 -0.60
CA PRO A 72 -9.94 -14.78 -0.05
C PRO A 72 -10.97 -13.70 -0.41
N GLN A 73 -12.18 -14.09 -0.81
CA GLN A 73 -13.21 -13.16 -1.29
C GLN A 73 -13.47 -12.02 -0.29
N LYS A 74 -13.62 -12.35 1.00
CA LYS A 74 -13.79 -11.36 2.08
C LYS A 74 -12.67 -10.31 2.14
N MET A 75 -11.43 -10.67 1.80
CA MET A 75 -10.30 -9.74 1.74
C MET A 75 -10.41 -8.85 0.50
N ARG A 76 -10.72 -9.44 -0.66
CA ARG A 76 -10.96 -8.71 -1.90
C ARG A 76 -12.08 -7.67 -1.72
N ASP A 77 -13.21 -8.06 -1.14
CA ASP A 77 -14.35 -7.18 -0.93
C ASP A 77 -14.00 -6.00 0.00
N ARG A 78 -13.24 -6.26 1.07
CA ARG A 78 -12.76 -5.21 1.98
C ARG A 78 -11.83 -4.23 1.28
N ILE A 79 -10.88 -4.71 0.47
CA ILE A 79 -10.02 -3.87 -0.34
C ILE A 79 -10.88 -2.99 -1.24
N MET A 80 -11.80 -3.58 -2.02
CA MET A 80 -12.65 -2.84 -2.95
C MET A 80 -13.52 -1.78 -2.25
N ASN A 81 -14.01 -2.06 -1.03
CA ASN A 81 -14.81 -1.09 -0.28
C ASN A 81 -13.97 0.12 0.17
N ILE A 82 -12.73 -0.09 0.61
CA ILE A 82 -11.81 1.00 0.98
C ILE A 82 -11.48 1.84 -0.27
N GLU A 83 -11.14 1.18 -1.38
CA GLU A 83 -10.78 1.86 -2.63
C GLU A 83 -11.94 2.67 -3.22
N LYS A 84 -13.20 2.20 -3.08
CA LYS A 84 -14.39 2.96 -3.48
C LYS A 84 -14.65 4.18 -2.62
N SER A 85 -14.40 4.07 -1.30
CA SER A 85 -14.60 5.18 -0.36
C SER A 85 -13.59 6.32 -0.55
N THR A 86 -12.51 6.06 -1.29
CA THR A 86 -11.41 7.00 -1.54
C THR A 86 -11.54 7.58 -2.96
N GLY A 87 -12.62 8.32 -3.22
CA GLY A 87 -12.82 9.04 -4.48
C GLY A 87 -11.72 10.09 -4.72
N SER A 88 -11.26 10.19 -5.98
CA SER A 88 -10.17 11.03 -6.51
C SER A 88 -9.82 12.29 -5.73
N ALA A 89 -8.96 12.18 -4.71
CA ALA A 89 -8.28 13.33 -4.14
C ALA A 89 -7.21 13.81 -5.14
N HIS A 90 -7.57 14.78 -5.98
CA HIS A 90 -6.60 15.62 -6.69
C HIS A 90 -5.81 16.41 -5.64
N ILE A 91 -4.65 15.89 -5.25
CA ILE A 91 -3.64 16.71 -4.60
C ILE A 91 -2.98 17.50 -5.72
N LYS A 92 -3.40 18.76 -5.90
CA LYS A 92 -2.72 19.73 -6.76
C LYS A 92 -1.34 20.05 -6.22
#